data_AF-A0A4U8SRX1-F1
#
_entry.id   AF-A0A4U8SRX1-F1
#
_cell.length_a   1.000
_cell.length_b   1.000
_cell.length_c   1.000
_cell.angle_alpha   90.00
_cell.angle_beta   90.00
_cell.angle_gamma   90.00
#
_symmetry.space_group_name_H-M   'P 1'
#
loop_
_entity.id
_entity.type
_entity.pdbx_description
1 polymer ?
#
loop_
_entity_poly.entity_id
_entity_poly.type
_entity_poly.pdbx_seq_one_letter_code
_entity_poly.pdbx_strand_id
1 'polypeptide(L)'
;MTFFSTIWILFGVITSYIILYKHHYKSLALLYTILFSLSPQTIYYAQECRNYAMLLSLTSIFCTLLYLIFESMHDRLNSRINSWYFLGILLCGVALVLTHYYAYVFVFCVGIVFLIQSIFTHKFFRPLFICFGLMGLAGIIWISIHHLYGGFLYRMDAAWVFESSLWWLLFSTILSCFGKFTWILIACSLLFAFRYSGFAPYRQYTPFLYIVGLEFIIISLIFFNLSQTMDKRFFIEICILIYFFIANVLLYSQAFLRYLKPIVLAIALTLTAHSFFINANYHKEDLRAGSEYIAKHFDSTQCLLPVRHDYFPFISFCFQKLHK
;
A
#
# COMPACT_ATOMS: atom_id res chain seq x y z
N MET A 1 6.65 20.44 1.38
CA MET A 1 5.64 19.38 1.61
C MET A 1 6.08 18.03 1.04
N THR A 2 6.59 17.94 -0.20
CA THR A 2 7.17 16.70 -0.76
C THR A 2 8.29 16.08 0.07
N PHE A 3 9.12 16.89 0.74
CA PHE A 3 10.13 16.43 1.69
C PHE A 3 9.56 15.54 2.81
N PHE A 4 8.35 15.84 3.29
CA PHE A 4 7.70 15.07 4.35
C PHE A 4 7.25 13.68 3.85
N SER A 5 6.78 13.60 2.60
CA SER A 5 6.45 12.33 1.94
C SER A 5 7.68 11.42 1.81
N THR A 6 8.83 11.98 1.43
CA THR A 6 10.10 11.24 1.40
C THR A 6 10.51 10.74 2.78
N ILE A 7 10.38 11.57 3.82
CA ILE A 7 10.65 11.16 5.21
C ILE A 7 9.76 9.98 5.61
N TRP A 8 8.48 10.00 5.28
CA TRP A 8 7.59 8.88 5.59
C TRP A 8 8.03 7.59 4.92
N ILE A 9 8.36 7.62 3.63
CA ILE A 9 8.88 6.42 2.94
C ILE A 9 10.16 5.93 3.62
N LEU A 10 11.12 6.81 3.89
CA LEU A 10 12.36 6.43 4.57
C LEU A 10 12.10 5.85 5.97
N PHE A 11 11.17 6.43 6.72
CA PHE A 11 10.76 5.93 8.03
C PHE A 11 10.21 4.50 7.94
N GLY A 12 9.35 4.22 6.95
CA GLY A 12 8.79 2.89 6.74
C GLY A 12 9.84 1.87 6.31
N VAL A 13 10.75 2.26 5.42
CA VAL A 13 11.89 1.44 4.96
C VAL A 13 12.81 1.10 6.12
N ILE A 14 13.29 2.11 6.86
CA ILE A 14 14.26 1.96 7.93
C ILE A 14 13.67 1.13 9.07
N THR A 15 12.45 1.45 9.50
CA THR A 15 11.78 0.73 10.60
C THR A 15 11.57 -0.73 10.23
N SER A 16 11.06 -1.02 9.03
CA SER A 16 10.83 -2.41 8.59
C SER A 16 12.14 -3.19 8.46
N TYR A 17 13.20 -2.56 7.93
CA TYR A 17 14.53 -3.16 7.86
C TYR A 17 15.08 -3.49 9.24
N ILE A 18 15.04 -2.54 10.19
CA ILE A 18 15.54 -2.73 11.55
C ILE A 18 14.79 -3.87 12.26
N ILE A 19 13.46 -3.90 12.14
CA ILE A 19 12.62 -4.94 12.72
C ILE A 19 13.01 -6.31 12.17
N LEU A 20 13.04 -6.49 10.84
CA LEU A 20 13.43 -7.77 10.23
C LEU A 20 14.86 -8.19 10.58
N TYR A 21 15.79 -7.23 10.54
CA TYR A 21 17.20 -7.47 10.85
C TYR A 21 17.40 -7.95 12.29
N LYS A 22 16.70 -7.32 13.25
CA LYS A 22 16.71 -7.71 14.67
C LYS A 22 16.26 -9.14 14.90
N HIS A 23 15.34 -9.65 14.06
CA HIS A 23 14.83 -11.02 14.12
C HIS A 23 15.60 -12.01 13.23
N HIS A 24 16.85 -11.69 12.87
CA HIS A 24 17.74 -12.53 12.06
C HIS A 24 17.29 -12.80 10.61
N TYR A 25 16.28 -12.09 10.10
CA TYR A 25 15.86 -12.17 8.70
C TYR A 25 16.65 -11.20 7.81
N LYS A 26 18.00 -11.21 7.88
CA LYS A 26 18.87 -10.22 7.23
C LYS A 26 18.68 -10.15 5.71
N SER A 27 18.66 -11.30 5.04
CA SER A 27 18.50 -11.38 3.58
C SER A 27 17.11 -10.94 3.13
N LEU A 28 16.08 -11.23 3.93
CA LEU A 28 14.71 -10.74 3.69
C LEU A 28 14.61 -9.25 3.89
N ALA A 29 15.19 -8.72 4.97
CA ALA A 29 15.25 -7.29 5.23
C ALA A 29 15.87 -6.55 4.03
N LEU A 30 17.01 -7.02 3.52
CA LEU A 30 17.69 -6.41 2.38
C LEU A 30 16.84 -6.47 1.11
N LEU A 31 16.35 -7.66 0.73
CA LEU A 31 15.62 -7.85 -0.52
C LEU A 31 14.28 -7.09 -0.50
N TYR A 32 13.56 -7.16 0.61
CA TYR A 32 12.32 -6.40 0.82
C TYR A 32 12.56 -4.89 0.72
N THR A 33 13.59 -4.38 1.41
CA THR A 33 13.94 -2.95 1.37
C THR A 33 14.26 -2.50 -0.05
N ILE A 34 15.00 -3.29 -0.83
CA ILE A 34 15.30 -2.96 -2.23
C ILE A 34 14.03 -2.91 -3.07
N LEU A 35 13.19 -3.94 -2.98
CA LEU A 35 11.93 -3.98 -3.74
C LEU A 35 11.01 -2.82 -3.35
N PHE A 36 10.86 -2.54 -2.06
CA PHE A 36 10.00 -1.47 -1.57
C PHE A 36 10.52 -0.10 -2.01
N SER A 37 11.81 0.17 -1.81
CA SER A 37 12.40 1.50 -2.04
C SER A 37 12.55 1.84 -3.53
N LEU A 38 12.83 0.84 -4.36
CA LEU A 38 13.05 1.04 -5.80
C LEU A 38 11.78 0.85 -6.63
N SER A 39 10.65 0.44 -6.02
CA SER A 39 9.41 0.28 -6.78
C SER A 39 8.95 1.63 -7.35
N PRO A 40 8.41 1.65 -8.60
CA PRO A 40 7.98 2.90 -9.23
C PRO A 40 6.90 3.62 -8.43
N GLN A 41 6.01 2.89 -7.73
CA GLN A 41 5.01 3.50 -6.86
C GLN A 41 5.62 4.21 -5.67
N THR A 42 6.52 3.56 -4.93
CA THR A 42 7.16 4.19 -3.77
C THR A 42 7.89 5.46 -4.17
N ILE A 43 8.62 5.45 -5.29
CA ILE A 43 9.30 6.63 -5.82
C ILE A 43 8.29 7.72 -6.22
N TYR A 44 7.22 7.34 -6.93
CA TYR A 44 6.18 8.26 -7.37
C TYR A 44 5.51 8.97 -6.19
N TYR A 45 5.10 8.23 -5.15
CA TYR A 45 4.41 8.78 -3.99
C TYR A 45 5.33 9.48 -3.00
N ALA A 46 6.62 9.15 -2.95
CA ALA A 46 7.61 9.94 -2.21
C ALA A 46 7.67 11.39 -2.72
N GLN A 47 7.33 11.60 -3.99
CA GLN A 47 7.36 12.92 -4.64
C GLN A 47 5.98 13.61 -4.66
N GLU A 48 4.89 12.99 -4.19
CA GLU A 48 3.57 13.63 -4.09
C GLU A 48 3.38 14.26 -2.70
N CYS A 49 2.67 15.39 -2.62
CA CYS A 49 2.27 16.01 -1.34
C CYS A 49 1.05 15.33 -0.68
N ARG A 50 0.61 14.18 -1.16
CA ARG A 50 -0.56 13.44 -0.68
C ARG A 50 -0.16 12.40 0.37
N ASN A 51 -1.12 11.95 1.17
CA ASN A 51 -0.87 11.01 2.28
C ASN A 51 -0.48 9.57 1.84
N TYR A 52 -0.39 9.27 0.54
CA TYR A 52 -0.04 7.94 0.04
C TYR A 52 1.35 7.47 0.46
N ALA A 53 2.31 8.39 0.65
CA ALA A 53 3.63 8.04 1.19
C ALA A 53 3.54 7.55 2.65
N MET A 54 2.72 8.22 3.47
CA MET A 54 2.44 7.80 4.84
C MET A 54 1.71 6.45 4.87
N LEU A 55 0.75 6.25 3.97
CA LEU A 55 0.01 4.99 3.81
C LEU A 55 0.93 3.82 3.47
N LEU A 56 1.83 3.97 2.48
CA LEU A 56 2.84 2.97 2.14
C LEU A 56 3.79 2.67 3.31
N SER A 57 4.23 3.71 4.02
CA SER A 57 5.11 3.59 5.18
C SER A 57 4.47 2.79 6.31
N LEU A 58 3.25 3.17 6.70
CA LEU A 58 2.49 2.49 7.75
C LEU A 58 2.16 1.04 7.34
N THR A 59 1.81 0.81 6.08
CA THR A 59 1.52 -0.54 5.58
C THR A 59 2.77 -1.40 5.60
N SER A 60 3.93 -0.86 5.23
CA SER A 60 5.23 -1.54 5.30
C SER A 60 5.54 -2.02 6.72
N ILE A 61 5.38 -1.15 7.72
CA ILE A 61 5.60 -1.49 9.13
C ILE A 61 4.57 -2.52 9.59
N PHE A 62 3.29 -2.30 9.28
CA PHE A 62 2.18 -3.19 9.64
C PHE A 62 2.39 -4.62 9.11
N CYS A 63 2.69 -4.76 7.81
CA CYS A 63 2.97 -6.05 7.18
C CYS A 63 4.22 -6.71 7.74
N THR A 64 5.26 -5.93 8.08
CA THR A 64 6.48 -6.46 8.71
C THR A 64 6.19 -7.06 10.08
N LEU A 65 5.41 -6.36 10.92
CA LEU A 65 5.03 -6.85 12.23
C LEU A 65 4.17 -8.11 12.11
N LEU A 66 3.19 -8.11 11.21
CA LEU A 66 2.34 -9.28 10.95
C LEU A 66 3.13 -10.47 10.42
N TYR A 67 4.13 -10.25 9.57
CA TYR A 67 5.03 -11.30 9.12
C TYR A 67 5.74 -11.99 10.29
N LEU A 68 6.23 -11.23 11.26
CA LEU A 68 6.87 -11.80 12.46
C LEU A 68 5.87 -12.54 13.36
N ILE A 69 4.65 -12.04 13.50
CA ILE A 69 3.57 -12.78 14.20
C ILE A 69 3.31 -14.11 13.49
N PHE A 70 3.22 -14.10 12.16
CA PHE A 70 2.98 -15.29 11.35
C PHE A 70 4.09 -16.33 11.50
N GLU A 71 5.35 -15.90 11.44
CA GLU A 71 6.51 -16.78 11.67
C GLU A 71 6.53 -17.33 13.10
N SER A 72 6.11 -16.53 14.09
CA SER A 72 5.98 -16.98 15.48
C SER A 72 4.83 -17.97 15.69
N MET A 73 3.72 -17.83 14.98
CA MET A 73 2.61 -18.80 15.04
C MET A 73 3.07 -20.19 14.58
N HIS A 74 3.94 -20.24 13.58
CA HIS A 74 4.43 -21.47 12.97
C HIS A 74 5.76 -21.97 13.58
N ASP A 75 6.18 -21.42 14.72
CA ASP A 75 7.45 -21.78 15.41
C ASP A 75 8.71 -21.65 14.54
N ARG A 76 8.66 -20.82 13.50
CA ARG A 76 9.81 -20.52 12.62
C ARG A 76 10.64 -19.34 13.11
N LEU A 77 10.11 -18.58 14.06
CA LEU A 77 10.78 -17.44 14.67
C LEU A 77 11.58 -17.88 15.91
N ASN A 78 12.91 -17.71 15.87
CA ASN A 78 13.80 -18.06 16.99
C ASN A 78 13.65 -17.17 18.24
N SER A 79 12.89 -16.09 18.15
CA SER A 79 12.80 -15.06 19.20
C SER A 79 11.35 -14.90 19.66
N ARG A 80 11.15 -14.61 20.94
CA ARG A 80 9.81 -14.44 21.49
C ARG A 80 9.21 -13.11 21.07
N ILE A 81 7.98 -13.17 20.58
CA ILE A 81 7.12 -11.98 20.38
C ILE A 81 6.62 -11.51 21.74
N ASN A 82 6.70 -10.20 21.99
CA ASN A 82 6.12 -9.55 23.17
C ASN A 82 4.86 -8.73 22.79
N SER A 83 4.18 -8.17 23.79
CA SER A 83 2.95 -7.39 23.62
C SER A 83 3.12 -6.13 22.76
N TRP A 84 4.34 -5.57 22.66
CA TRP A 84 4.60 -4.36 21.89
C TRP A 84 4.39 -4.54 20.38
N TYR A 85 4.50 -5.75 19.83
CA TYR A 85 4.22 -6.02 18.42
C TYR A 85 2.73 -5.82 18.12
N PHE A 86 1.86 -6.30 19.01
CA PHE A 86 0.41 -6.12 18.89
C PHE A 86 0.01 -4.66 19.03
N LEU A 87 0.66 -3.92 19.94
CA LEU A 87 0.46 -2.47 20.04
C LEU A 87 0.89 -1.76 18.75
N GLY A 88 2.06 -2.11 18.19
CA GLY A 88 2.54 -1.56 16.92
C GLY A 88 1.58 -1.86 15.77
N ILE A 89 1.06 -3.09 15.69
CA ILE A 89 0.03 -3.50 14.73
C ILE A 89 -1.22 -2.64 14.90
N LEU A 90 -1.73 -2.49 16.14
CA LEU A 90 -2.90 -1.67 16.44
C LEU A 90 -2.72 -0.21 16.01
N LEU A 91 -1.61 0.43 16.42
CA LEU A 91 -1.33 1.82 16.11
C LEU A 91 -1.18 2.06 14.60
N CYS A 92 -0.45 1.18 13.91
CA CYS A 92 -0.32 1.28 12.45
C CYS A 92 -1.67 1.05 11.76
N GLY A 93 -2.44 0.03 12.16
CA GLY A 93 -3.73 -0.29 11.56
C GLY A 93 -4.76 0.83 11.74
N VAL A 94 -4.85 1.41 12.95
CA VAL A 94 -5.72 2.58 13.19
C VAL A 94 -5.27 3.78 12.35
N ALA A 95 -3.97 4.07 12.32
CA ALA A 95 -3.44 5.16 11.51
C ALA A 95 -3.72 4.96 10.00
N LEU A 96 -3.61 3.72 9.48
CA LEU A 96 -3.95 3.38 8.10
C LEU A 96 -5.42 3.72 7.78
N VAL A 97 -6.33 3.24 8.61
CA VAL A 97 -7.79 3.45 8.43
C VAL A 97 -8.17 4.92 8.50
N LEU A 98 -7.52 5.71 9.36
CA LEU A 98 -7.72 7.15 9.46
C LEU A 98 -7.12 7.93 8.26
N THR A 99 -6.11 7.35 7.60
CA THR A 99 -5.40 8.00 6.49
C THR A 99 -6.12 7.80 5.16
N HIS A 100 -6.70 6.63 4.95
CA HIS A 100 -7.26 6.23 3.66
C HIS A 100 -8.46 5.31 3.85
N TYR A 101 -9.60 5.65 3.24
CA TYR A 101 -10.83 4.89 3.45
C TYR A 101 -10.66 3.44 3.05
N TYR A 102 -10.10 3.13 1.87
CA TYR A 102 -9.97 1.74 1.43
C TYR A 102 -9.02 0.89 2.27
N ALA A 103 -8.22 1.48 3.16
CA ALA A 103 -7.42 0.73 4.12
C ALA A 103 -8.30 -0.10 5.09
N TYR A 104 -9.58 0.24 5.29
CA TYR A 104 -10.49 -0.63 6.08
C TYR A 104 -10.68 -1.99 5.41
N VAL A 105 -10.74 -2.04 4.06
CA VAL A 105 -10.90 -3.29 3.31
C VAL A 105 -9.66 -4.15 3.49
N PHE A 106 -8.49 -3.55 3.30
CA PHE A 106 -7.20 -4.18 3.51
C PHE A 106 -7.08 -4.76 4.93
N VAL A 107 -7.32 -3.95 5.97
CA VAL A 107 -7.25 -4.37 7.38
C VAL A 107 -8.25 -5.48 7.68
N PHE A 108 -9.45 -5.44 7.11
CA PHE A 108 -10.46 -6.49 7.26
C PHE A 108 -9.99 -7.83 6.64
N CYS A 109 -9.47 -7.80 5.41
CA CYS A 109 -8.94 -8.99 4.73
C CYS A 109 -7.79 -9.62 5.52
N VAL A 110 -6.83 -8.79 5.95
CA VAL A 110 -5.71 -9.21 6.79
C VAL A 110 -6.23 -9.80 8.11
N GLY A 111 -7.18 -9.14 8.75
CA GLY A 111 -7.77 -9.56 10.01
C GLY A 111 -8.43 -10.93 9.94
N ILE A 112 -9.27 -11.18 8.93
CA ILE A 112 -9.91 -12.48 8.72
C ILE A 112 -8.86 -13.58 8.54
N VAL A 113 -7.90 -13.37 7.64
CA VAL A 113 -6.90 -14.40 7.34
C VAL A 113 -6.04 -14.69 8.57
N PHE A 114 -5.56 -13.67 9.28
CA PHE A 114 -4.73 -13.86 10.47
C PHE A 114 -5.51 -14.46 11.65
N LEU A 115 -6.79 -14.12 11.82
CA LEU A 115 -7.63 -14.76 12.83
C LEU A 115 -7.85 -16.24 12.52
N ILE A 116 -8.12 -16.59 11.27
CA ILE A 116 -8.23 -18.00 10.83
C ILE A 116 -6.91 -18.74 11.08
N GLN A 117 -5.76 -18.15 10.71
CA GLN A 117 -4.44 -18.74 10.98
C GLN A 117 -4.18 -18.93 12.47
N SER A 118 -4.58 -17.95 13.30
CA SER A 118 -4.44 -18.01 14.76
C SER A 118 -5.30 -19.11 15.40
N ILE A 119 -6.46 -19.43 14.81
CA ILE A 119 -7.31 -20.55 15.22
C ILE A 119 -6.61 -21.87 14.87
N PHE A 120 -6.15 -22.03 13.62
CA PHE A 120 -5.50 -23.27 13.19
C PHE A 120 -4.18 -23.57 13.91
N THR A 121 -3.45 -22.53 14.30
CA THR A 121 -2.19 -22.67 15.05
C THR A 121 -2.37 -22.61 16.56
N HIS A 122 -3.59 -22.36 17.04
CA HIS A 122 -3.94 -22.16 18.46
C HIS A 122 -3.07 -21.10 19.18
N LYS A 123 -2.59 -20.07 18.46
CA LYS A 123 -1.69 -19.04 19.01
C LYS A 123 -2.18 -17.64 18.70
N PHE A 124 -2.04 -16.74 19.68
CA PHE A 124 -2.29 -15.30 19.53
C PHE A 124 -3.69 -14.86 19.06
N PHE A 125 -4.70 -15.74 19.09
CA PHE A 125 -6.07 -15.38 18.70
C PHE A 125 -6.60 -14.16 19.47
N ARG A 126 -6.54 -14.19 20.81
CA ARG A 126 -7.04 -13.10 21.67
C ARG A 126 -6.41 -11.73 21.36
N PRO A 127 -5.07 -11.57 21.37
CA PRO A 127 -4.48 -10.27 21.09
C PRO A 127 -4.78 -9.79 19.66
N LEU A 128 -4.78 -10.68 18.65
CA LEU A 128 -5.17 -10.30 17.28
C LEU A 128 -6.63 -9.88 17.18
N PHE A 129 -7.54 -10.60 17.84
CA PHE A 129 -8.96 -10.27 17.86
C PHE A 129 -9.20 -8.88 18.46
N ILE A 130 -8.51 -8.56 19.56
CA ILE A 130 -8.56 -7.23 20.17
C ILE A 130 -8.00 -6.17 19.21
N CYS A 131 -6.83 -6.41 18.61
CA CYS A 131 -6.23 -5.48 17.66
C CYS A 131 -7.16 -5.17 16.48
N PHE A 132 -7.63 -6.20 15.77
CA PHE A 132 -8.50 -6.01 14.60
C PHE A 132 -9.89 -5.50 14.98
N GLY A 133 -10.42 -5.89 16.13
CA GLY A 133 -11.69 -5.35 16.65
C GLY A 133 -11.61 -3.85 16.92
N LEU A 134 -10.53 -3.38 17.55
CA LEU A 134 -10.31 -1.95 17.81
C LEU A 134 -10.04 -1.16 16.52
N MET A 135 -9.31 -1.72 15.55
CA MET A 135 -9.15 -1.11 14.23
C MET A 135 -10.49 -0.98 13.50
N GLY A 136 -11.31 -2.04 13.53
CA GLY A 136 -12.65 -2.02 12.94
C GLY A 136 -13.55 -0.98 13.59
N LEU A 137 -13.53 -0.89 14.92
CA LEU A 137 -14.26 0.13 15.67
C LEU A 137 -13.80 1.55 15.27
N ALA A 138 -12.49 1.79 15.17
CA ALA A 138 -11.96 3.06 14.71
C ALA A 138 -12.44 3.41 13.29
N GLY A 139 -12.47 2.42 12.39
CA GLY A 139 -13.00 2.59 11.03
C GLY A 139 -14.49 2.94 11.00
N ILE A 140 -15.32 2.23 11.77
CA ILE A 140 -16.75 2.51 11.89
C ILE A 140 -16.98 3.94 12.41
N ILE A 141 -16.27 4.33 13.48
CA ILE A 141 -16.35 5.68 14.05
C ILE A 141 -15.95 6.73 13.00
N TRP A 142 -14.84 6.51 12.29
CA TRP A 142 -14.32 7.44 11.30
C TRP A 142 -15.27 7.64 10.11
N ILE A 143 -15.80 6.55 9.56
CA ILE A 143 -16.78 6.59 8.48
C ILE A 143 -18.07 7.27 8.95
N SER A 144 -18.54 6.95 10.16
CA SER A 144 -19.73 7.57 10.75
C SER A 144 -19.59 9.09 10.89
N ILE A 145 -18.43 9.56 11.36
CA ILE A 145 -18.13 11.01 11.44
C ILE A 145 -18.18 11.64 10.05
N HIS A 146 -17.58 11.02 9.03
CA HIS A 146 -17.60 11.57 7.66
C HIS A 146 -18.98 11.52 7.01
N HIS A 147 -19.79 10.53 7.37
CA HIS A 147 -21.17 10.44 6.92
C HIS A 147 -22.04 11.55 7.54
N LEU A 148 -21.97 11.71 8.87
CA LEU A 148 -22.80 12.67 9.61
C LEU A 148 -22.38 14.13 9.40
N TYR A 149 -21.07 14.41 9.33
CA TYR A 149 -20.54 15.77 9.29
C TYR A 149 -19.87 16.13 7.96
N GLY A 150 -19.48 15.15 7.16
CA GLY A 150 -18.65 15.35 5.95
C GLY A 150 -19.41 15.27 4.62
N GLY A 151 -20.69 14.88 4.63
CA GLY A 151 -21.48 14.72 3.40
C GLY A 151 -20.94 13.60 2.48
N PHE A 152 -20.39 12.54 3.07
CA PHE A 152 -19.67 11.46 2.36
C PHE A 152 -20.45 10.90 1.15
N LEU A 153 -21.75 10.60 1.30
CA LEU A 153 -22.57 10.04 0.22
C LEU A 153 -22.69 10.99 -0.98
N TYR A 154 -22.92 12.29 -0.72
CA TYR A 154 -23.06 13.29 -1.77
C TYR A 154 -21.77 13.45 -2.60
N ARG A 155 -20.60 13.19 -2.00
CA ARG A 155 -19.30 13.28 -2.68
C ARG A 155 -18.94 12.03 -3.48
N MET A 156 -19.54 10.87 -3.18
CA MET A 156 -19.31 9.65 -3.94
C MET A 156 -20.04 9.65 -5.30
N ASP A 157 -21.23 10.25 -5.37
CA ASP A 157 -22.09 10.18 -6.56
C ASP A 157 -21.66 11.09 -7.73
N ALA A 158 -20.76 12.06 -7.52
CA ALA A 158 -20.65 13.20 -8.44
C ALA A 158 -19.42 13.24 -9.38
N ALA A 159 -18.36 12.45 -9.21
CA ALA A 159 -17.08 12.80 -9.87
C ALA A 159 -16.11 11.68 -10.30
N TRP A 160 -16.36 10.39 -10.05
CA TRP A 160 -15.26 9.40 -10.17
C TRP A 160 -15.65 8.04 -10.73
N VAL A 161 -16.62 7.91 -11.64
CA VAL A 161 -16.96 6.60 -12.23
C VAL A 161 -15.75 6.04 -12.99
N PHE A 162 -15.29 4.84 -12.64
CA PHE A 162 -14.21 4.17 -13.36
C PHE A 162 -14.75 3.70 -14.72
N GLU A 163 -14.32 4.37 -15.79
CA GLU A 163 -14.83 4.14 -17.15
C GLU A 163 -14.34 2.82 -17.79
N SER A 164 -13.43 2.11 -17.13
CA SER A 164 -12.83 0.86 -17.63
C SER A 164 -13.43 -0.39 -16.97
N SER A 165 -13.15 -1.56 -17.54
CA SER A 165 -13.66 -2.83 -16.99
C SER A 165 -13.04 -3.19 -15.64
N LEU A 166 -13.79 -3.94 -14.80
CA LEU A 166 -13.28 -4.51 -13.54
C LEU A 166 -11.99 -5.31 -13.75
N TRP A 167 -11.90 -6.07 -14.86
CA TRP A 167 -10.70 -6.82 -15.19
C TRP A 167 -9.48 -5.91 -15.34
N TRP A 168 -9.66 -4.76 -15.99
CA TRP A 168 -8.61 -3.76 -16.10
C TRP A 168 -8.25 -3.13 -14.76
N LEU A 169 -9.23 -2.86 -13.89
CA LEU A 169 -8.99 -2.38 -12.52
C LEU A 169 -8.07 -3.35 -11.77
N LEU A 170 -8.49 -4.61 -11.63
CA LEU A 170 -7.74 -5.63 -10.89
C LEU A 170 -6.35 -5.88 -11.50
N PHE A 171 -6.28 -6.02 -12.82
CA PHE A 171 -5.01 -6.25 -13.52
C PHE A 171 -4.06 -5.05 -13.40
N SER A 172 -4.59 -3.83 -13.51
CA SER A 172 -3.79 -2.61 -13.39
C SER A 172 -3.26 -2.38 -11.97
N THR A 173 -3.99 -2.78 -10.93
CA THR A 173 -3.52 -2.79 -9.54
C THR A 173 -2.28 -3.67 -9.40
N ILE A 174 -2.32 -4.89 -9.92
CA ILE A 174 -1.15 -5.78 -9.94
C ILE A 174 -0.01 -5.15 -10.78
N LEU A 175 -0.31 -4.75 -12.01
CA LEU A 175 0.70 -4.24 -12.95
C LEU A 175 1.43 -3.00 -12.38
N SER A 176 0.71 -2.19 -11.60
CA SER A 176 1.24 -0.97 -11.00
C SER A 176 2.35 -1.21 -9.98
N CYS A 177 2.52 -2.42 -9.42
CA CYS A 177 3.54 -2.69 -8.40
C CYS A 177 4.98 -2.48 -8.91
N PHE A 178 5.29 -2.85 -10.16
CA PHE A 178 6.68 -2.94 -10.62
C PHE A 178 6.97 -2.21 -11.94
N GLY A 179 5.95 -1.78 -12.69
CA GLY A 179 6.14 -1.17 -14.02
C GLY A 179 6.51 -2.19 -15.09
N LYS A 180 6.31 -1.85 -16.37
CA LYS A 180 6.28 -2.81 -17.50
C LYS A 180 7.55 -3.67 -17.62
N PHE A 181 8.74 -3.10 -17.42
CA PHE A 181 10.02 -3.80 -17.62
C PHE A 181 10.45 -4.65 -16.42
N THR A 182 10.17 -4.18 -15.21
CA THR A 182 10.48 -4.93 -13.98
C THR A 182 9.60 -6.17 -13.85
N TRP A 183 8.37 -6.13 -14.36
CA TRP A 183 7.48 -7.29 -14.41
C TRP A 183 8.10 -8.46 -15.16
N ILE A 184 8.79 -8.19 -16.28
CA ILE A 184 9.47 -9.23 -17.06
C ILE A 184 10.58 -9.87 -16.22
N LEU A 185 11.39 -9.06 -15.54
CA LEU A 185 12.47 -9.55 -14.68
C LEU A 185 11.96 -10.34 -13.47
N ILE A 186 10.87 -9.90 -12.84
CA ILE A 186 10.24 -10.61 -11.73
C ILE A 186 9.62 -11.92 -12.22
N ALA A 187 8.91 -11.91 -13.36
CA ALA A 187 8.34 -13.12 -13.94
C ALA A 187 9.45 -14.13 -14.27
N CYS A 188 10.53 -13.71 -14.92
CA CYS A 188 11.69 -14.57 -15.17
C CYS A 188 12.33 -15.09 -13.88
N SER A 189 12.47 -14.25 -12.86
CA SER A 189 13.03 -14.62 -11.56
C SER A 189 12.17 -15.64 -10.82
N LEU A 190 10.84 -15.46 -10.85
CA LEU A 190 9.87 -16.37 -10.27
C LEU A 190 9.82 -17.69 -11.03
N LEU A 191 9.79 -17.66 -12.36
CA LEU A 191 9.86 -18.87 -13.20
C LEU A 191 11.14 -19.66 -12.95
N PHE A 192 12.27 -18.98 -12.82
CA PHE A 192 13.54 -19.60 -12.45
C PHE A 192 13.46 -20.22 -11.04
N ALA A 193 12.97 -19.48 -10.05
CA ALA A 193 12.81 -19.98 -8.69
C ALA A 193 11.90 -21.23 -8.63
N PHE A 194 10.73 -21.19 -9.29
CA PHE A 194 9.78 -22.31 -9.35
C PHE A 194 10.33 -23.51 -10.12
N ARG A 195 11.10 -23.30 -11.19
CA ARG A 195 11.72 -24.38 -11.96
C ARG A 195 12.71 -25.19 -11.11
N TYR A 196 13.50 -24.52 -10.27
CA TYR A 196 14.55 -25.18 -9.48
C TYR A 196 14.07 -25.72 -8.13
N SER A 197 13.12 -25.06 -7.48
CA SER A 197 12.67 -25.40 -6.12
C SER A 197 11.27 -26.01 -6.06
N GLY A 198 10.51 -25.99 -7.17
CA GLY A 198 9.11 -26.44 -7.21
C GLY A 198 8.18 -25.54 -6.39
N PHE A 199 6.87 -25.85 -6.36
CA PHE A 199 5.90 -25.02 -5.62
C PHE A 199 5.81 -25.33 -4.11
N ALA A 200 6.25 -26.52 -3.69
CA ALA A 200 6.03 -27.02 -2.33
C ALA A 200 6.59 -26.10 -1.22
N PRO A 201 7.82 -25.54 -1.32
CA PRO A 201 8.39 -24.71 -0.25
C PRO A 201 7.66 -23.38 -0.04
N TYR A 202 6.93 -22.91 -1.05
CA TYR A 202 6.25 -21.61 -1.02
C TYR A 202 4.83 -21.69 -0.48
N ARG A 203 4.27 -22.90 -0.37
CA ARG A 203 2.89 -23.12 0.12
C ARG A 203 2.67 -22.55 1.51
N GLN A 204 3.71 -22.51 2.34
CA GLN A 204 3.64 -21.96 3.69
C GLN A 204 3.36 -20.45 3.75
N TYR A 205 3.56 -19.71 2.65
CA TYR A 205 3.26 -18.28 2.55
C TYR A 205 1.97 -17.99 1.77
N THR A 206 1.20 -19.02 1.41
CA THR A 206 -0.11 -18.87 0.76
C THR A 206 -1.12 -18.03 1.55
N PRO A 207 -1.10 -17.94 2.90
CA PRO A 207 -2.00 -17.04 3.61
C PRO A 207 -1.86 -15.57 3.17
N PHE A 208 -0.66 -15.10 2.83
CA PHE A 208 -0.48 -13.74 2.31
C PHE A 208 -1.15 -13.55 0.94
N LEU A 209 -1.17 -14.59 0.09
CA LEU A 209 -1.89 -14.55 -1.19
C LEU A 209 -3.41 -14.60 -0.99
N TYR A 210 -3.89 -15.29 0.04
CA TYR A 210 -5.32 -15.29 0.37
C TYR A 210 -5.81 -13.90 0.78
N ILE A 211 -4.97 -13.07 1.41
CA ILE A 211 -5.30 -11.67 1.70
C ILE A 211 -5.56 -10.91 0.40
N VAL A 212 -4.62 -11.00 -0.56
CA VAL A 212 -4.75 -10.33 -1.87
C VAL A 212 -5.97 -10.84 -2.64
N GLY A 213 -6.20 -12.15 -2.65
CA GLY A 213 -7.35 -12.76 -3.31
C GLY A 213 -8.69 -12.34 -2.69
N LEU A 214 -8.78 -12.35 -1.35
CA LEU A 214 -9.97 -11.91 -0.62
C LEU A 214 -10.25 -10.42 -0.88
N GLU A 215 -9.21 -9.60 -0.90
CA GLU A 215 -9.34 -8.18 -1.19
C GLU A 215 -9.86 -7.93 -2.61
N PHE A 216 -9.35 -8.63 -3.62
CA PHE A 216 -9.89 -8.56 -4.98
C PHE A 216 -11.34 -9.03 -5.09
N ILE A 217 -11.73 -10.05 -4.31
CA ILE A 217 -13.14 -10.48 -4.25
C ILE A 217 -14.01 -9.35 -3.67
N ILE A 218 -13.61 -8.76 -2.54
CA ILE A 218 -14.37 -7.66 -1.92
C ILE A 218 -14.43 -6.44 -2.83
N ILE A 219 -13.33 -6.08 -3.49
CA ILE A 219 -13.30 -4.99 -4.48
C ILE A 219 -14.27 -5.27 -5.62
N SER A 220 -14.29 -6.50 -6.14
CA SER A 220 -15.23 -6.90 -7.19
C SER A 220 -16.68 -6.77 -6.72
N LEU A 221 -16.98 -7.17 -5.47
CA LEU A 221 -18.31 -7.02 -4.89
C LEU A 221 -18.70 -5.55 -4.73
N ILE A 222 -17.80 -4.68 -4.25
CA ILE A 222 -18.05 -3.24 -4.15
C ILE A 222 -18.29 -2.64 -5.55
N PHE A 223 -17.46 -3.01 -6.52
CA PHE A 223 -17.56 -2.52 -7.90
C PHE A 223 -18.89 -2.85 -8.56
N PHE A 224 -19.40 -4.07 -8.36
CA PHE A 224 -20.67 -4.50 -8.95
C PHE A 224 -21.91 -4.03 -8.19
N ASN A 225 -21.85 -3.85 -6.87
CA ASN A 225 -23.05 -3.68 -6.04
C ASN A 225 -23.16 -2.32 -5.34
N LEU A 226 -22.07 -1.56 -5.19
CA LEU A 226 -22.05 -0.34 -4.38
C LEU A 226 -21.56 0.87 -5.16
N SER A 227 -20.37 0.80 -5.73
CA SER A 227 -19.79 1.93 -6.44
C SER A 227 -18.73 1.51 -7.45
N GLN A 228 -18.84 2.07 -8.66
CA GLN A 228 -17.81 1.99 -9.70
C GLN A 228 -16.73 3.06 -9.51
N THR A 229 -16.80 3.88 -8.45
CA THR A 229 -15.83 4.94 -8.21
C THR A 229 -14.56 4.43 -7.53
N MET A 230 -13.73 3.76 -8.32
CA MET A 230 -12.50 3.11 -7.85
C MET A 230 -11.32 3.39 -8.79
N ASP A 231 -10.18 3.80 -8.25
CA ASP A 231 -8.90 3.91 -8.98
C ASP A 231 -7.88 2.95 -8.36
N LYS A 232 -6.89 2.51 -9.14
CA LYS A 232 -5.78 1.63 -8.70
C LYS A 232 -5.00 2.20 -7.51
N ARG A 233 -5.02 3.52 -7.32
CA ARG A 233 -4.40 4.22 -6.18
C ARG A 233 -5.01 3.82 -4.85
N PHE A 234 -6.24 3.31 -4.85
CA PHE A 234 -6.96 2.95 -3.64
C PHE A 234 -6.50 1.65 -3.00
N PHE A 235 -5.67 0.87 -3.68
CA PHE A 235 -5.25 -0.47 -3.26
C PHE A 235 -3.73 -0.59 -3.17
N ILE A 236 -3.09 0.54 -2.90
CA ILE A 236 -1.64 0.68 -2.83
C ILE A 236 -1.04 -0.16 -1.69
N GLU A 237 -1.83 -0.46 -0.66
CA GLU A 237 -1.48 -1.29 0.49
C GLU A 237 -1.11 -2.72 0.05
N ILE A 238 -1.79 -3.24 -0.99
CA ILE A 238 -1.53 -4.57 -1.57
C ILE A 238 -0.09 -4.70 -2.09
N CYS A 239 0.48 -3.61 -2.63
CA CYS A 239 1.83 -3.61 -3.19
C CYS A 239 2.85 -4.08 -2.15
N ILE A 240 2.70 -3.70 -0.89
CA ILE A 240 3.58 -4.09 0.20
C ILE A 240 3.56 -5.60 0.44
N LEU A 241 2.37 -6.21 0.44
CA LEU A 241 2.24 -7.67 0.59
C LEU A 241 2.87 -8.41 -0.59
N ILE A 242 2.70 -7.89 -1.81
CA ILE A 242 3.31 -8.46 -3.02
C ILE A 242 4.84 -8.38 -2.91
N TYR A 243 5.41 -7.26 -2.45
CA TYR A 243 6.85 -7.11 -2.25
C TYR A 243 7.38 -8.12 -1.22
N PHE A 244 6.67 -8.28 -0.09
CA PHE A 244 7.01 -9.27 0.93
C PHE A 244 6.94 -10.70 0.41
N PHE A 245 5.89 -11.05 -0.33
CA PHE A 245 5.72 -12.39 -0.90
C PHE A 245 6.84 -12.71 -1.89
N ILE A 246 7.12 -11.81 -2.83
CA ILE A 246 8.20 -11.99 -3.81
C ILE A 246 9.54 -12.11 -3.10
N ALA A 247 9.83 -11.26 -2.11
CA ALA A 247 11.08 -11.36 -1.36
C ALA A 247 11.24 -12.73 -0.68
N ASN A 248 10.17 -13.30 -0.10
CA ASN A 248 10.20 -14.63 0.50
C ASN A 248 10.43 -15.75 -0.53
N VAL A 249 9.72 -15.71 -1.67
CA VAL A 249 9.87 -16.73 -2.73
C VAL A 249 11.29 -16.76 -3.28
N LEU A 250 11.86 -15.57 -3.54
CA LEU A 250 13.21 -15.44 -4.07
C LEU A 250 14.28 -15.95 -3.09
N LEU A 251 14.10 -15.74 -1.78
CA LEU A 251 15.06 -16.23 -0.77
C LEU A 251 15.01 -17.74 -0.55
N TYR A 252 13.84 -18.36 -0.70
CA TYR A 252 13.69 -19.80 -0.50
C TYR A 252 14.35 -20.63 -1.61
N SER A 253 14.60 -20.04 -2.78
CA SER A 253 15.31 -20.72 -3.85
C SER A 253 16.83 -20.64 -3.64
N GLN A 254 17.45 -21.72 -3.17
CA GLN A 254 18.92 -21.80 -3.01
C GLN A 254 19.67 -21.53 -4.32
N ALA A 255 19.11 -21.93 -5.46
CA ALA A 255 19.64 -21.63 -6.78
C ALA A 255 19.56 -20.12 -7.08
N PHE A 256 18.49 -19.45 -6.68
CA PHE A 256 18.34 -18.00 -6.81
C PHE A 256 19.34 -17.24 -5.94
N LEU A 257 19.62 -17.69 -4.71
CA LEU A 257 20.60 -17.05 -3.83
C LEU A 257 21.99 -16.93 -4.46
N ARG A 258 22.40 -17.91 -5.29
CA ARG A 258 23.66 -17.88 -6.05
C ARG A 258 23.69 -16.75 -7.09
N TYR A 259 22.54 -16.42 -7.68
CA TYR A 259 22.37 -15.35 -8.67
C TYR A 259 21.68 -14.10 -8.10
N LEU A 260 21.52 -14.02 -6.78
CA LEU A 260 20.80 -12.93 -6.13
C LEU A 260 21.45 -11.58 -6.42
N LYS A 261 22.78 -11.50 -6.32
CA LYS A 261 23.52 -10.27 -6.61
C LYS A 261 23.29 -9.74 -8.04
N PRO A 262 23.52 -10.53 -9.11
CA PRO A 262 23.27 -10.04 -10.47
C PRO A 262 21.79 -9.77 -10.76
N ILE A 263 20.85 -10.55 -10.19
CA ILE A 263 19.41 -10.32 -10.42
C ILE A 263 18.93 -9.06 -9.70
N VAL A 264 19.34 -8.85 -8.45
CA VAL A 264 19.04 -7.62 -7.70
C VAL A 264 19.67 -6.41 -8.38
N LEU A 265 20.91 -6.53 -8.87
CA LEU A 265 21.54 -5.48 -9.66
C LEU A 265 20.75 -5.19 -10.94
N ALA A 266 20.31 -6.23 -11.67
CA ALA A 266 19.50 -6.08 -12.87
C ALA A 266 18.14 -5.42 -12.58
N ILE A 267 17.46 -5.82 -11.51
CA ILE A 267 16.21 -5.20 -11.05
C ILE A 267 16.47 -3.73 -10.70
N ALA A 268 17.51 -3.44 -9.91
CA ALA A 268 17.85 -2.07 -9.50
C ALA A 268 18.20 -1.19 -10.71
N LEU A 269 19.02 -1.68 -11.64
CA LEU A 269 19.39 -0.96 -12.87
C LEU A 269 18.16 -0.72 -13.75
N THR A 270 17.28 -1.71 -13.88
CA THR A 270 16.05 -1.59 -14.69
C THR A 270 15.07 -0.61 -14.07
N LEU A 271 14.88 -0.66 -12.74
CA LEU A 271 14.06 0.29 -12.00
C LEU A 271 14.63 1.72 -12.09
N THR A 272 15.95 1.85 -12.01
CA THR A 272 16.65 3.15 -12.16
C THR A 272 16.48 3.68 -13.57
N ALA A 273 16.78 2.88 -14.60
CA ALA A 273 16.61 3.26 -16.01
C ALA A 273 15.15 3.58 -16.35
N HIS A 274 14.20 2.81 -15.83
CA HIS A 274 12.78 3.09 -16.00
C HIS A 274 12.36 4.38 -15.30
N SER A 275 12.88 4.64 -14.10
CA SER A 275 12.63 5.89 -13.38
C SER A 275 13.22 7.09 -14.13
N PHE A 276 14.41 6.96 -14.72
CA PHE A 276 14.98 7.98 -15.61
C PHE A 276 14.13 8.19 -16.86
N PHE A 277 13.67 7.11 -17.50
CA PHE A 277 12.81 7.18 -18.68
C PHE A 277 11.46 7.84 -18.37
N ILE A 278 10.82 7.49 -17.25
CA ILE A 278 9.60 8.17 -16.81
C ILE A 278 9.91 9.63 -16.51
N ASN A 279 10.96 9.96 -15.76
CA ASN A 279 11.28 11.35 -15.45
C ASN A 279 11.60 12.20 -16.70
N ALA A 280 12.19 11.60 -17.72
CA ALA A 280 12.49 12.28 -18.99
C ALA A 280 11.25 12.52 -19.86
N ASN A 281 10.26 11.62 -19.82
CA ASN A 281 9.06 11.70 -20.66
C ASN A 281 7.81 12.22 -19.93
N TYR A 282 7.81 12.11 -18.60
CA TYR A 282 6.74 12.54 -17.73
C TYR A 282 7.14 13.90 -17.17
N HIS A 283 6.79 14.95 -17.90
CA HIS A 283 6.71 16.28 -17.31
C HIS A 283 5.58 16.22 -16.28
N LYS A 284 5.90 15.95 -15.00
CA LYS A 284 5.01 16.40 -13.92
C LYS A 284 4.73 17.85 -14.24
N GLU A 285 3.47 18.20 -14.47
CA GLU A 285 3.05 19.60 -14.57
C GLU A 285 3.72 20.30 -13.40
N ASP A 286 4.71 21.11 -13.71
CA ASP A 286 5.54 21.72 -12.69
C ASP A 286 4.57 22.52 -11.85
N LEU A 287 4.38 22.14 -10.58
CA LEU A 287 3.48 22.87 -9.69
C LEU A 287 3.84 24.35 -9.66
N ARG A 288 5.11 24.69 -9.97
CA ARG A 288 5.58 26.05 -10.17
C ARG A 288 5.06 26.67 -11.48
N ALA A 289 5.12 25.96 -12.60
CA ALA A 289 4.53 26.40 -13.87
C ALA A 289 2.98 26.45 -13.81
N GLY A 290 2.33 25.52 -13.11
CA GLY A 290 0.90 25.57 -12.83
C GLY A 290 0.52 26.71 -11.89
N SER A 291 1.32 26.98 -10.86
CA SER A 291 1.15 28.15 -9.98
C SER A 291 1.43 29.46 -10.71
N GLU A 292 2.41 29.51 -11.61
CA GLU A 292 2.70 30.67 -12.46
C GLU A 292 1.65 30.88 -13.55
N TYR A 293 1.11 29.79 -14.11
CA TYR A 293 0.00 29.83 -15.06
C TYR A 293 -1.26 30.36 -14.39
N ILE A 294 -1.60 29.83 -13.21
CA ILE A 294 -2.67 30.37 -12.36
C ILE A 294 -2.34 31.82 -12.03
N ALA A 295 -1.18 32.16 -11.47
CA ALA A 295 -0.84 33.55 -11.15
C ALA A 295 -0.91 34.53 -12.35
N LYS A 296 -0.64 34.07 -13.58
CA LYS A 296 -0.72 34.88 -14.81
C LYS A 296 -2.11 34.96 -15.43
N HIS A 297 -2.95 33.92 -15.27
CA HIS A 297 -4.26 33.81 -15.92
C HIS A 297 -5.43 33.76 -14.94
N PHE A 298 -5.15 33.88 -13.64
CA PHE A 298 -6.15 33.94 -12.58
C PHE A 298 -6.80 35.31 -12.59
N ASP A 299 -8.01 35.34 -13.14
CA ASP A 299 -8.93 36.44 -12.95
C ASP A 299 -9.77 36.16 -11.70
N SER A 300 -9.54 36.94 -10.65
CA SER A 300 -10.27 36.83 -9.38
C SER A 300 -11.77 37.10 -9.51
N THR A 301 -12.21 37.66 -10.64
CA THR A 301 -13.63 37.92 -10.94
C THR A 301 -14.32 36.75 -11.65
N GLN A 302 -13.56 35.82 -12.25
CA GLN A 302 -14.10 34.67 -13.01
C GLN A 302 -13.73 33.31 -12.42
N CYS A 303 -12.64 33.20 -11.66
CA CYS A 303 -12.15 31.94 -11.09
C CYS A 303 -12.36 31.89 -9.57
N LEU A 304 -13.39 31.16 -9.13
CA LEU A 304 -13.55 30.76 -7.73
C LEU A 304 -12.64 29.55 -7.43
N LEU A 305 -11.36 29.78 -7.23
CA LEU A 305 -10.54 28.83 -6.46
C LEU A 305 -10.84 29.06 -4.96
N PRO A 306 -10.82 28.01 -4.12
CA PRO A 306 -10.99 28.18 -2.69
C PRO A 306 -9.78 28.91 -2.13
N VAL A 307 -9.86 30.23 -2.09
CA VAL A 307 -8.88 31.07 -1.41
C VAL A 307 -9.10 30.89 0.07
N ARG A 308 -8.04 30.50 0.75
CA ARG A 308 -7.91 30.37 2.19
C ARG A 308 -8.57 31.58 2.88
N HIS A 309 -9.69 31.38 3.57
CA HIS A 309 -10.17 32.36 4.52
C HIS A 309 -9.48 32.12 5.85
N ASP A 310 -8.53 32.99 6.19
CA ASP A 310 -8.17 33.22 7.57
C ASP A 310 -9.44 33.72 8.30
N TYR A 311 -9.69 33.17 9.49
CA TYR A 311 -10.81 33.41 10.43
C TYR A 311 -12.08 32.50 10.32
N PHE A 312 -12.05 31.43 11.15
CA PHE A 312 -13.18 30.82 11.90
C PHE A 312 -14.29 30.01 11.16
N PRO A 313 -15.06 29.16 11.89
CA PRO A 313 -15.36 27.78 11.54
C PRO A 313 -16.70 27.64 10.79
N PHE A 314 -16.96 26.47 10.20
CA PHE A 314 -18.09 26.13 9.32
C PHE A 314 -17.85 26.40 7.83
N ILE A 315 -17.32 25.37 7.18
CA ILE A 315 -17.16 25.30 5.73
C ILE A 315 -18.46 24.75 5.13
N SER A 316 -19.21 25.62 4.45
CA SER A 316 -20.22 25.27 3.44
C SER A 316 -19.62 25.56 2.07
N PHE A 317 -19.46 24.54 1.23
CA PHE A 317 -19.07 24.70 -0.18
C PHE A 317 -20.35 24.78 -1.04
N CYS A 318 -20.67 25.96 -1.56
CA CYS A 318 -21.66 26.12 -2.64
C CYS A 318 -20.96 26.16 -3.99
N PHE A 319 -21.28 25.22 -4.89
CA PHE A 319 -21.05 25.36 -6.32
C PHE A 319 -22.33 25.95 -6.94
N GLN A 320 -22.26 27.14 -7.53
CA GLN A 320 -23.33 27.64 -8.39
C GLN A 320 -22.85 27.65 -9.85
N LYS A 321 -23.62 26.93 -10.66
CA LYS A 321 -23.49 26.72 -12.10
C LYS A 321 -23.57 28.08 -12.83
N LEU A 322 -22.66 28.36 -13.76
CA LEU A 322 -22.84 29.47 -14.71
C LEU A 322 -22.91 28.95 -16.14
N HIS A 323 -24.13 29.03 -16.68
CA HIS A 323 -24.40 29.16 -18.09
C HIS A 323 -23.93 30.53 -18.58
N LYS A 324 -23.06 30.58 -19.58
CA LYS A 324 -23.38 31.03 -20.94
C LYS A 324 -22.14 30.89 -21.83
#